data_AF-A0AAD7SZI4-F1
#
_entry.id   AF-A0AAD7SZI4-F1
#
_cell.length_a   1.000
_cell.length_b   1.000
_cell.length_c   1.000
_cell.angle_alpha   90.00
_cell.angle_beta   90.00
_cell.angle_gamma   90.00
#
_symmetry.space_group_name_H-M   'P 1'
#
loop_
_entity.id
_entity.type
_entity.pdbx_description
1 polymer ?
#
loop_
_entity_poly.entity_id
_entity_poly.type
_entity_poly.pdbx_seq_one_letter_code
_entity_poly.pdbx_strand_id
1 'polypeptide(L)'
;MISNFQLLILLTFWMKGLLGIITVSQSPPVISVQPGDTVKIICTASRDIGNDMELYQLKPGQPPKLLIHDSRVLFSGVPTRFSGSLNGAETTFTITRVQTEDEAEYQCAQSEEYPLTQ
;
A
#
# COMPACT_ATOMS: atom_id res chain seq x y z
N MET A 1 28.38 -29.27 -2.20
CA MET A 1 28.85 -28.22 -3.14
C MET A 1 27.65 -27.35 -3.47
N ILE A 2 27.60 -26.12 -2.91
CA ILE A 2 26.51 -25.18 -3.22
C ILE A 2 26.76 -24.67 -4.64
N SER A 3 25.78 -24.85 -5.53
CA SER A 3 25.89 -24.44 -6.93
C SER A 3 26.00 -22.91 -7.03
N ASN A 4 26.82 -22.41 -7.97
CA ASN A 4 26.94 -20.97 -8.27
C ASN A 4 25.58 -20.30 -8.50
N PHE A 5 24.60 -21.05 -9.01
CA PHE A 5 23.23 -20.58 -9.20
C PHE A 5 22.50 -20.33 -7.87
N GLN A 6 22.75 -21.15 -6.84
CA GLN A 6 22.20 -20.95 -5.51
C GLN A 6 22.90 -19.82 -4.75
N LEU A 7 24.21 -19.61 -4.99
CA LEU A 7 24.92 -18.44 -4.48
C LEU A 7 24.35 -17.15 -5.07
N LEU A 8 24.04 -17.14 -6.38
CA LEU A 8 23.42 -16.00 -7.06
C LEU A 8 22.02 -15.69 -6.51
N ILE A 9 21.21 -16.72 -6.24
CA ILE A 9 19.87 -16.56 -5.65
C ILE A 9 19.98 -16.00 -4.22
N LEU A 10 20.90 -16.50 -3.39
CA LEU A 10 21.14 -15.99 -2.04
C LEU A 10 21.65 -14.54 -2.05
N LEU A 11 22.53 -14.19 -2.99
CA LEU A 11 23.03 -12.82 -3.18
C LEU A 11 21.90 -11.84 -3.56
N THR A 12 20.97 -12.23 -4.43
CA THR A 12 19.82 -11.38 -4.76
C THR A 12 18.85 -11.19 -3.59
N PHE A 13 18.72 -12.18 -2.70
CA PHE A 13 17.87 -12.10 -1.52
C PHE A 13 18.44 -11.16 -0.45
N TRP A 14 19.77 -11.02 -0.34
CA TRP A 14 20.42 -10.16 0.65
C TRP A 14 20.60 -8.69 0.21
N MET A 15 20.59 -8.42 -1.11
CA MET A 15 20.75 -7.05 -1.64
C MET A 15 19.60 -6.11 -1.29
N LYS A 16 18.41 -6.64 -0.98
CA LYS A 16 17.25 -5.80 -0.61
C LYS A 16 17.43 -5.07 0.72
N GLY A 17 18.35 -5.52 1.59
CA GLY A 17 18.56 -4.94 2.92
C GLY A 17 19.64 -3.86 3.03
N LEU A 18 20.42 -3.59 1.97
CA LEU A 18 21.66 -2.79 2.10
C LEU A 18 21.50 -1.29 1.77
N LEU A 19 20.38 -0.87 1.17
CA LEU A 19 20.21 0.50 0.66
C LEU A 19 19.40 1.44 1.57
N GLY A 20 18.84 0.95 2.68
CA GLY A 20 17.96 1.77 3.54
C GLY A 20 16.62 2.15 2.89
N ILE A 21 16.30 1.62 1.71
CA ILE A 21 15.06 1.92 0.99
C ILE A 21 13.88 1.24 1.69
N ILE A 22 12.86 2.03 1.99
CA ILE A 22 11.58 1.53 2.49
C ILE A 22 10.79 1.00 1.31
N THR A 23 10.41 -0.28 1.35
CA THR A 23 9.57 -0.90 0.32
C THR A 23 8.19 -1.18 0.89
N VAL A 24 7.15 -0.92 0.10
CA VAL A 24 5.76 -1.24 0.45
C VAL A 24 5.27 -2.41 -0.40
N SER A 25 4.72 -3.44 0.25
CA SER A 25 3.99 -4.52 -0.40
C SER A 25 2.50 -4.42 -0.10
N GLN A 26 1.64 -4.83 -1.03
CA GLN A 26 0.18 -4.71 -0.89
C GLN A 26 -0.56 -6.03 -1.17
N SER A 27 -1.68 -6.23 -0.48
CA SER A 27 -2.53 -7.42 -0.60
C SER A 27 -4.02 -7.09 -0.37
N PRO A 28 -4.95 -7.75 -1.07
CA PRO A 28 -4.71 -8.61 -2.23
C PRO A 28 -4.28 -7.80 -3.46
N PRO A 29 -3.59 -8.41 -4.45
CA PRO A 29 -3.17 -7.71 -5.66
C PRO A 29 -4.35 -7.31 -6.55
N VAL A 30 -5.40 -8.14 -6.59
CA VAL A 30 -6.66 -7.88 -7.30
C VAL A 30 -7.78 -8.51 -6.50
N ILE A 31 -8.91 -7.83 -6.42
CA ILE A 31 -10.13 -8.35 -5.80
C ILE A 31 -11.35 -7.94 -6.63
N SER A 32 -12.32 -8.85 -6.75
CA SER A 32 -13.62 -8.57 -7.34
C SER A 32 -14.66 -8.53 -6.22
N VAL A 33 -15.43 -7.46 -6.15
CA VAL A 33 -16.47 -7.25 -5.12
C VAL A 33 -17.75 -6.68 -5.73
N GLN A 34 -18.86 -6.79 -5.00
CA GLN A 34 -20.13 -6.20 -5.38
C GLN A 34 -20.37 -4.89 -4.62
N PRO A 35 -21.18 -3.96 -5.18
CA PRO A 35 -21.61 -2.79 -4.44
C PRO A 35 -22.25 -3.17 -3.10
N GLY A 36 -21.83 -2.51 -2.02
CA GLY A 36 -22.25 -2.82 -0.65
C GLY A 36 -21.25 -3.66 0.14
N ASP A 37 -20.33 -4.36 -0.52
CA ASP A 37 -19.29 -5.15 0.15
C ASP A 37 -18.33 -4.27 0.97
N THR A 38 -17.53 -4.93 1.81
CA THR A 38 -16.41 -4.30 2.51
C THR A 38 -15.10 -4.88 2.00
N VAL A 39 -14.20 -4.00 1.56
CA VAL A 39 -12.86 -4.38 1.07
C VAL A 39 -11.80 -3.92 2.06
N LYS A 40 -10.75 -4.73 2.18
CA LYS A 40 -9.52 -4.38 2.91
C LYS A 40 -8.35 -4.39 1.94
N ILE A 41 -7.58 -3.31 1.96
CA ILE A 41 -6.31 -3.14 1.25
C ILE A 41 -5.25 -3.10 2.35
N ILE A 42 -4.39 -4.12 2.37
CA ILE A 42 -3.35 -4.28 3.38
C ILE A 42 -2.03 -3.86 2.76
N CYS A 43 -1.33 -2.95 3.40
CA CYS A 43 -0.05 -2.43 2.97
C CYS A 43 0.99 -2.61 4.07
N THR A 44 2.09 -3.30 3.74
CA THR A 44 3.15 -3.64 4.69
C THR A 44 4.44 -3.01 4.23
N ALA A 45 5.00 -2.12 5.05
CA ALA A 45 6.32 -1.55 4.86
C ALA A 45 7.41 -2.54 5.31
N SER A 46 8.63 -2.41 4.76
CA SER A 46 9.77 -3.26 5.14
C SER A 46 10.26 -3.06 6.57
N ARG A 47 9.86 -1.96 7.21
CA ARG A 47 10.05 -1.64 8.63
C ARG A 47 8.84 -0.87 9.16
N ASP A 48 8.76 -0.72 10.48
CA ASP A 48 7.79 0.20 11.07
C ASP A 48 8.14 1.64 10.66
N ILE A 49 7.16 2.33 10.07
CA ILE A 49 7.25 3.71 9.58
C ILE A 49 6.24 4.62 10.30
N GLY A 50 5.79 4.20 11.48
CA GLY A 50 4.77 4.93 12.22
C GLY A 50 3.47 5.03 11.43
N ASN A 51 3.02 6.27 11.20
CA ASN A 51 1.81 6.58 10.45
C ASN A 51 2.09 7.11 9.04
N ASP A 52 3.33 7.07 8.57
CA ASP A 52 3.74 7.59 7.26
C ASP A 52 3.36 6.67 6.10
N MET A 53 2.12 6.16 6.11
CA MET A 53 1.52 5.38 5.02
C MET A 53 0.32 6.13 4.43
N GLU A 54 0.30 6.26 3.12
CA GLU A 54 -0.73 6.92 2.34
C GLU A 54 -1.44 5.93 1.40
N LEU A 55 -2.68 6.26 1.01
CA LEU A 55 -3.46 5.51 0.03
C LEU A 55 -3.88 6.42 -1.11
N TYR A 56 -3.54 6.02 -2.34
CA TYR A 56 -3.92 6.68 -3.58
C TYR A 56 -4.92 5.83 -4.37
N GLN A 57 -5.85 6.52 -5.05
CA GLN A 57 -6.73 5.95 -6.06
C GLN A 57 -6.28 6.39 -7.45
N LEU A 58 -6.07 5.42 -8.32
CA LEU A 58 -5.59 5.59 -9.69
C LEU A 58 -6.72 5.23 -10.65
N LYS A 59 -7.09 6.18 -11.50
CA LYS A 59 -8.09 5.99 -12.55
C LYS A 59 -7.51 6.36 -13.91
N PRO A 60 -7.83 5.61 -14.98
CA PRO A 60 -7.36 5.94 -16.32
C PRO A 60 -7.71 7.38 -16.72
N GLY A 61 -6.70 8.14 -17.17
CA GLY A 61 -6.87 9.51 -17.62
C GLY A 61 -7.07 10.55 -16.51
N GLN A 62 -6.92 10.18 -15.24
CA GLN A 62 -7.00 11.08 -14.10
C GLN A 62 -5.66 11.13 -13.34
N PRO A 63 -5.31 12.27 -12.71
CA PRO A 63 -4.17 12.29 -11.80
C PRO A 63 -4.44 11.37 -10.59
N PRO A 64 -3.39 10.79 -9.97
CA PRO A 64 -3.54 10.04 -8.72
C PRO A 64 -4.27 10.89 -7.67
N LYS A 65 -5.30 10.31 -7.05
CA LYS A 65 -6.09 10.97 -6.02
C LYS A 65 -5.69 10.44 -4.65
N LEU A 66 -5.13 11.31 -3.80
CA LEU A 66 -4.90 10.98 -2.39
C LEU A 66 -6.23 10.76 -1.68
N LEU A 67 -6.38 9.60 -1.03
CA LEU A 67 -7.56 9.24 -0.25
C LEU A 67 -7.32 9.37 1.25
N ILE A 68 -6.23 8.78 1.74
CA ILE A 68 -5.87 8.77 3.16
C ILE A 68 -4.38 9.09 3.26
N HIS A 69 -4.02 10.00 4.17
CA HIS A 69 -2.65 10.23 4.61
C HIS A 69 -2.53 9.92 6.11
N ASP A 70 -1.31 9.91 6.64
CA ASP A 70 -1.02 9.63 8.05
C ASP A 70 -1.69 8.32 8.54
N SER A 71 -1.76 7.31 7.68
CA SER A 71 -2.48 6.02 7.81
C SER A 71 -3.98 6.09 8.13
N ARG A 72 -4.52 7.24 8.55
CA ARG A 72 -5.86 7.35 9.16
C ARG A 72 -6.61 8.63 8.79
N VAL A 73 -5.94 9.65 8.27
CA VAL A 73 -6.53 10.96 8.01
C VAL A 73 -7.08 11.01 6.59
N LEU A 74 -8.40 11.19 6.47
CA LEU A 74 -9.06 11.31 5.17
C LEU A 74 -8.69 12.65 4.51
N PHE A 75 -8.30 12.59 3.24
CA PHE A 75 -8.13 13.80 2.45
C PHE A 75 -9.49 14.49 2.20
N SER A 76 -9.48 15.80 1.99
CA SER A 76 -10.71 16.59 1.82
C SER A 76 -11.58 16.05 0.68
N GLY A 77 -12.88 15.86 0.95
CA GLY A 77 -13.85 15.33 -0.02
C GLY A 77 -13.85 13.81 -0.18
N VAL A 78 -13.02 13.07 0.58
CA VAL A 78 -13.06 11.60 0.59
C VAL A 78 -14.20 11.11 1.47
N PRO A 79 -15.07 10.20 0.98
CA PRO A 79 -16.20 9.71 1.77
C PRO A 79 -15.77 8.96 3.05
N THR A 80 -16.54 9.12 4.13
CA THR A 80 -16.27 8.46 5.43
C THR A 80 -16.39 6.94 5.42
N ARG A 81 -16.77 6.35 4.27
CA ARG A 81 -16.78 4.91 4.06
C ARG A 81 -15.36 4.33 3.94
N PHE A 82 -14.38 5.19 3.64
CA PHE A 82 -12.95 4.90 3.69
C PHE A 82 -12.42 5.10 5.11
N SER A 83 -11.54 4.23 5.55
CA SER A 83 -10.82 4.36 6.82
C SER A 83 -9.49 3.62 6.80
N GLY A 84 -8.62 3.91 7.76
CA GLY A 84 -7.34 3.24 7.90
C GLY A 84 -7.05 2.86 9.35
N SER A 85 -6.27 1.79 9.51
CA SER A 85 -5.80 1.26 10.79
C SER A 85 -4.39 0.75 10.61
N LEU A 86 -3.56 0.84 11.65
CA LEU A 86 -2.15 0.43 11.57
C LEU A 86 -1.78 -0.44 12.77
N ASN A 87 -0.89 -1.40 12.53
CA ASN A 87 -0.34 -2.33 13.51
C ASN A 87 1.13 -2.63 13.15
N GLY A 88 2.06 -1.92 13.79
CA GLY A 88 3.48 -1.95 13.42
C GLY A 88 3.67 -1.50 11.97
N ALA A 89 4.43 -2.26 11.20
CA ALA A 89 4.71 -1.97 9.79
C ALA A 89 3.53 -2.18 8.82
N GLU A 90 2.39 -2.69 9.30
CA GLU A 90 1.21 -2.97 8.48
C GLU A 90 0.13 -1.89 8.67
N THR A 91 -0.38 -1.36 7.57
CA THR A 91 -1.56 -0.51 7.52
C THR A 91 -2.67 -1.22 6.74
N THR A 92 -3.84 -1.37 7.34
CA THR A 92 -5.05 -1.84 6.67
C THR A 92 -5.97 -0.67 6.38
N PHE A 93 -6.17 -0.37 5.10
CA PHE A 93 -7.21 0.53 4.61
C PHE A 93 -8.50 -0.25 4.35
N THR A 94 -9.62 0.27 4.81
CA THR A 94 -10.94 -0.36 4.67
C THR A 94 -11.86 0.54 3.86
N ILE A 95 -12.53 -0.03 2.87
CA ILE A 95 -13.63 0.60 2.14
C ILE A 95 -14.90 -0.16 2.50
N THR A 96 -15.76 0.46 3.30
CA THR A 96 -17.08 -0.09 3.63
C THR A 96 -18.11 0.33 2.60
N ARG A 97 -19.13 -0.48 2.35
CA ARG A 97 -20.23 -0.15 1.42
C ARG A 97 -19.70 0.33 0.06
N VAL A 98 -18.82 -0.47 -0.54
CA VAL A 98 -18.19 -0.19 -1.83
C VAL A 98 -19.22 0.26 -2.86
N GLN A 99 -18.87 1.26 -3.66
CA GLN A 99 -19.71 1.81 -4.72
C GLN A 99 -19.09 1.57 -6.09
N THR A 100 -19.88 1.71 -7.17
CA THR A 100 -19.37 1.55 -8.54
C THR A 100 -18.25 2.53 -8.87
N GLU A 101 -18.29 3.73 -8.27
CA GLU A 101 -17.22 4.73 -8.40
C GLU A 101 -15.90 4.33 -7.70
N ASP A 102 -15.91 3.30 -6.85
CA ASP A 102 -14.71 2.82 -6.16
C ASP A 102 -13.89 1.82 -7.01
N GLU A 103 -14.38 1.45 -8.21
CA GLU A 103 -13.62 0.66 -9.18
C GLU A 103 -12.42 1.46 -9.70
N ALA A 104 -11.23 1.06 -9.25
CA ALA A 104 -9.97 1.73 -9.53
C ALA A 104 -8.79 0.83 -9.16
N GLU A 105 -7.59 1.23 -9.57
CA GLU A 105 -6.35 0.73 -8.99
C GLU A 105 -6.06 1.52 -7.69
N TYR A 106 -5.55 0.82 -6.68
CA TYR A 106 -5.20 1.41 -5.39
C TYR A 106 -3.74 1.16 -5.09
N GLN A 107 -3.05 2.21 -4.67
CA GLN A 107 -1.62 2.16 -4.42
C GLN A 107 -1.29 2.76 -3.05
N CYS A 108 -0.44 2.04 -2.32
CA CYS A 108 0.10 2.53 -1.05
C CYS A 108 1.46 3.17 -1.25
N ALA A 109 1.69 4.25 -0.52
CA ALA A 109 2.94 4.99 -0.54
C ALA A 109 3.42 5.26 0.89
N GLN A 110 4.73 5.16 1.13
CA GLN A 110 5.34 5.63 2.37
C GLN A 110 5.83 7.08 2.23
N SER A 111 5.66 7.89 3.28
CA SER A 111 6.09 9.29 3.37
C SER A 111 7.25 9.55 4.34
N GLU A 112 7.80 8.49 4.94
CA GLU A 112 8.83 8.55 5.99
C GLU A 112 10.20 8.98 5.43
N GLU A 113 10.65 8.35 4.34
CA GLU A 113 12.03 8.56 3.84
C GLU A 113 12.11 8.50 2.32
N TYR A 114 13.01 9.28 1.71
CA TYR A 114 13.24 9.19 0.27
C TYR A 114 14.02 7.91 -0.11
N PRO A 115 13.73 7.28 -1.27
CA PRO A 115 12.70 7.66 -2.23
C PRO A 115 11.30 7.25 -1.76
N LEU A 116 10.33 8.14 -1.99
CA LEU A 116 8.92 7.82 -1.81
C LEU A 116 8.53 6.70 -2.79
N THR A 117 7.75 5.74 -2.32
CA THR A 117 7.09 4.78 -3.23
C THR A 117 5.95 5.52 -3.91
N GLN A 118 6.14 5.87 -5.19
CA GLN A 118 5.11 6.43 -6.06
C GLN A 118 4.20 5.35 -6.61
#